data_AF-A0A1V3IBI9-F1
#
_entry.id   AF-A0A1V3IBI9-F1
#
_cell.length_a   1.000
_cell.length_b   1.000
_cell.length_c   1.000
_cell.angle_alpha   90.00
_cell.angle_beta   90.00
_cell.angle_gamma   90.00
#
_symmetry.space_group_name_H-M   'P 1'
#
loop_
_entity.id
_entity.type
_entity.pdbx_description
1 polymer ?
#
loop_
_entity_poly.entity_id
_entity_poly.type
_entity_poly.pdbx_seq_one_letter_code
_entity_poly.pdbx_strand_id
1 'polypeptide(L)'
;MSVMVTLMVVSIVFLAFNRWTAHQRQRAVKIYHDVQALQIAENQAQRQFLGLPCEQQLKQNGMAFQIQCQHNQVVIRSHWGEFSLKND
;
A
#
# COMPACT_ATOMS: atom_id res chain seq x y z
N MET A 1 28.18 -38.71 2.13
CA MET A 1 27.95 -37.35 2.67
C MET A 1 27.07 -37.47 3.90
N SER A 2 27.54 -37.01 5.06
CA SER A 2 26.92 -37.22 6.38
C SER A 2 25.70 -36.32 6.60
N VAL A 3 24.69 -36.82 7.33
CA VAL A 3 23.42 -36.14 7.65
C VAL A 3 23.63 -34.77 8.30
N MET A 4 24.71 -34.60 9.07
CA MET A 4 25.07 -33.30 9.67
C MET A 4 25.33 -32.22 8.61
N VAL A 5 26.03 -32.57 7.52
CA VAL A 5 26.34 -31.64 6.44
C VAL A 5 25.05 -31.21 5.74
N THR A 6 24.13 -32.15 5.50
CA THR A 6 22.83 -31.84 4.89
C THR A 6 21.98 -30.93 5.78
N LEU A 7 21.97 -31.16 7.10
CA LEU A 7 21.22 -30.33 8.04
C LEU A 7 21.78 -28.91 8.14
N MET A 8 23.11 -28.75 8.12
CA MET A 8 23.73 -27.42 8.10
C MET A 8 23.35 -26.63 6.85
N VAL A 9 23.45 -27.25 5.67
CA VAL A 9 23.12 -26.60 4.40
C VAL A 9 21.64 -26.19 4.36
N VAL A 10 20.73 -27.10 4.72
CA VAL A 10 19.29 -26.81 4.75
C VAL A 10 18.97 -25.68 5.73
N SER A 11 19.59 -25.67 6.91
CA SER A 11 19.38 -24.62 7.91
C SER A 11 19.82 -23.25 7.40
N ILE A 12 20.97 -23.17 6.71
CA ILE A 12 21.48 -21.92 6.13
C ILE A 12 20.51 -21.41 5.05
N VAL A 13 20.08 -22.29 4.14
CA VAL A 13 19.13 -21.92 3.07
C VAL A 13 17.80 -21.48 3.66
N PHE A 14 17.27 -22.20 4.65
CA PHE A 14 16.01 -21.86 5.32
C PHE A 14 16.08 -20.49 5.99
N LEU A 15 17.15 -20.19 6.73
CA LEU A 15 17.32 -18.89 7.38
C LEU A 15 17.45 -17.75 6.36
N ALA A 16 18.19 -17.96 5.28
CA ALA A 16 18.32 -16.97 4.20
C ALA A 16 16.96 -16.69 3.53
N PHE A 17 16.19 -17.75 3.23
CA PHE A 17 14.84 -17.61 2.68
C PHE A 17 13.93 -16.84 3.62
N ASN A 18 13.84 -17.23 4.89
CA ASN A 18 12.96 -16.56 5.86
C ASN A 18 13.28 -15.06 6.00
N ARG A 19 14.57 -14.69 6.04
CA ARG A 19 14.99 -13.28 6.07
C ARG A 19 14.54 -12.53 4.82
N TRP A 20 14.69 -13.13 3.64
CA TRP A 20 14.25 -12.53 2.39
C TRP A 20 12.73 -12.39 2.30
N THR A 21 11.97 -13.42 2.71
CA THR A 21 10.50 -13.37 2.72
C THR A 21 9.97 -12.32 3.70
N ALA A 22 10.60 -12.15 4.86
CA ALA A 22 10.26 -11.09 5.81
C ALA A 22 10.45 -9.68 5.18
N HIS A 23 11.55 -9.46 4.47
CA HIS A 23 11.78 -8.22 3.73
C HIS A 23 10.78 -8.01 2.58
N GLN A 24 10.42 -9.07 1.84
CA GLN A 24 9.42 -8.99 0.77
C GLN A 24 8.02 -8.65 1.33
N ARG A 25 7.64 -9.21 2.48
CA ARG A 25 6.34 -8.93 3.11
C ARG A 25 6.15 -7.45 3.44
N GLN A 26 7.20 -6.78 3.91
CA GLN A 26 7.15 -5.34 4.17
C GLN A 26 6.90 -4.52 2.89
N ARG A 27 7.50 -4.93 1.77
CA ARG A 27 7.28 -4.28 0.46
C ARG A 27 5.86 -4.50 -0.06
N ALA A 28 5.33 -5.72 0.07
CA ALA A 28 3.98 -6.04 -0.38
C ALA A 28 2.89 -5.24 0.37
N VAL A 29 3.06 -5.02 1.67
CA VAL A 29 2.15 -4.18 2.47
C VAL A 29 2.14 -2.75 1.95
N LYS A 30 3.31 -2.15 1.69
CA LYS A 30 3.37 -0.79 1.12
C LYS A 30 2.65 -0.69 -0.23
N ILE A 31 2.93 -1.61 -1.15
CA ILE A 31 2.28 -1.65 -2.47
C ILE A 31 0.76 -1.74 -2.33
N TYR A 32 0.27 -2.57 -1.40
CA TYR A 32 -1.16 -2.68 -1.14
C TYR A 32 -1.78 -1.35 -0.69
N HIS A 33 -1.10 -0.61 0.18
CA HIS A 33 -1.57 0.72 0.62
C HIS A 33 -1.54 1.75 -0.49
N ASP A 34 -0.51 1.75 -1.33
CA ASP A 34 -0.40 2.65 -2.48
C ASP A 34 -1.55 2.40 -3.48
N VAL A 35 -1.88 1.13 -3.76
CA VAL A 35 -3.01 0.75 -4.62
C VAL A 35 -4.35 1.19 -4.01
N GLN A 36 -4.52 1.03 -2.69
CA GLN A 36 -5.75 1.46 -2.02
C GLN A 36 -5.90 3.00 -2.05
N ALA A 37 -4.82 3.75 -1.84
CA ALA A 37 -4.84 5.21 -1.96
C ALA A 37 -5.19 5.66 -3.39
N LEU A 38 -4.65 4.99 -4.40
CA LEU A 38 -4.99 5.24 -5.81
C LEU A 38 -6.49 5.03 -6.08
N GLN A 39 -7.07 3.90 -5.64
CA GLN A 39 -8.49 3.62 -5.84
C GLN A 39 -9.40 4.66 -5.17
N ILE A 40 -9.03 5.14 -3.98
CA ILE A 40 -9.76 6.22 -3.31
C ILE A 40 -9.64 7.51 -4.13
N ALA A 41 -8.44 7.84 -4.62
CA ALA A 41 -8.21 9.04 -5.41
C ALA A 41 -9.03 9.04 -6.71
N GLU A 42 -9.06 7.92 -7.43
CA GLU A 42 -9.87 7.73 -8.65
C GLU A 42 -11.38 7.88 -8.36
N ASN A 43 -11.86 7.32 -7.25
CA ASN A 43 -13.25 7.48 -6.85
C ASN A 43 -13.63 8.94 -6.58
N GLN A 44 -12.77 9.68 -5.88
CA GLN A 44 -13.02 11.10 -5.59
C GLN A 44 -12.93 11.96 -6.86
N ALA A 45 -11.99 11.65 -7.75
CA ALA A 45 -11.90 12.26 -9.06
C ALA A 45 -13.21 12.08 -9.85
N GLN A 46 -13.76 10.87 -9.86
CA GLN A 46 -15.03 10.57 -10.50
C GLN A 46 -16.21 11.31 -9.85
N ARG A 47 -16.22 11.44 -8.51
CA ARG A 47 -17.23 12.24 -7.81
C ARG A 47 -17.19 13.70 -8.22
N GLN A 48 -15.99 14.30 -8.30
CA GLN A 48 -15.82 15.67 -8.78
C GLN A 48 -16.33 15.84 -10.21
N PHE A 49 -16.01 14.88 -11.10
CA PHE A 49 -16.52 14.87 -12.48
C PHE A 49 -18.05 14.84 -12.54
N LEU A 50 -18.70 14.11 -11.64
CA LEU A 50 -20.15 14.03 -11.52
C LEU A 50 -20.78 15.23 -10.75
N GLY A 51 -19.99 16.21 -10.33
CA GLY A 51 -20.46 17.35 -9.52
C GLY A 51 -20.85 16.98 -8.09
N LEU A 52 -20.45 15.80 -7.61
CA LEU A 52 -20.70 15.34 -6.24
C LEU A 52 -19.67 15.92 -5.27
N PRO A 53 -20.06 16.14 -3.99
CA PRO A 53 -19.13 16.64 -2.99
C PRO A 53 -17.99 15.64 -2.75
N CYS A 54 -16.78 16.16 -2.58
CA CYS A 54 -15.62 15.38 -2.16
C CYS A 54 -15.78 14.93 -0.70
N GLU A 55 -15.44 13.68 -0.41
CA GLU A 55 -15.34 13.21 0.97
C GLU A 55 -14.05 13.71 1.60
N GLN A 56 -14.08 14.06 2.89
CA GLN A 56 -12.89 14.53 3.60
C GLN A 56 -12.17 13.42 4.37
N GLN A 57 -12.88 12.34 4.69
CA GLN A 57 -12.32 11.22 5.44
C GLN A 57 -13.02 9.93 5.06
N LEU A 58 -12.24 8.86 4.93
CA LEU A 58 -12.73 7.52 4.66
C LEU A 58 -12.03 6.53 5.59
N LYS A 59 -12.77 5.54 6.09
CA LYS A 59 -12.19 4.40 6.82
C LYS A 59 -12.42 3.12 6.03
N GLN A 60 -11.35 2.49 5.56
CA GLN A 60 -11.40 1.21 4.84
C GLN A 60 -10.37 0.23 5.42
N ASN A 61 -10.76 -1.04 5.56
CA ASN A 61 -9.90 -2.12 6.05
C ASN A 61 -9.17 -1.77 7.36
N GLY A 62 -9.86 -1.07 8.26
CA GLY A 62 -9.31 -0.65 9.56
C GLY A 62 -8.41 0.60 9.52
N MET A 63 -8.17 1.20 8.35
CA MET A 63 -7.31 2.37 8.19
C MET A 63 -8.10 3.62 7.87
N ALA A 64 -7.66 4.75 8.42
CA ALA A 64 -8.23 6.06 8.13
C ALA A 64 -7.40 6.77 7.04
N PHE A 65 -8.12 7.31 6.07
CA PHE A 65 -7.60 8.14 5.00
C PHE A 65 -8.21 9.53 5.12
N GLN A 66 -7.37 10.56 5.09
CA GLN A 66 -7.80 11.93 4.93
C GLN A 66 -7.72 12.30 3.46
N ILE A 67 -8.76 12.92 2.96
CA ILE A 67 -8.93 13.21 1.54
C ILE A 67 -9.04 14.72 1.39
N GLN A 68 -8.25 15.27 0.47
CA GLN A 68 -8.29 16.67 0.12
C GLN A 68 -8.41 16.78 -1.40
N CYS A 69 -9.61 17.08 -1.88
CA CYS A 69 -9.83 17.35 -3.29
C CYS A 69 -9.61 18.85 -3.57
N GLN A 70 -8.75 19.12 -4.53
CA GLN A 70 -8.57 20.42 -5.18
C GLN A 70 -9.15 20.32 -6.61
N HIS A 71 -9.29 21.45 -7.31
CA HIS A 71 -9.90 21.48 -8.65
C HIS A 71 -9.21 20.56 -9.67
N ASN A 72 -7.89 20.37 -9.56
CA ASN A 72 -7.09 19.60 -10.54
C ASN A 72 -6.30 18.45 -9.90
N GLN A 73 -6.56 18.14 -8.62
CA GLN A 73 -5.73 17.21 -7.86
C GLN A 73 -6.50 16.63 -6.67
N VAL A 74 -6.40 15.33 -6.47
CA VAL A 74 -6.89 14.63 -5.28
C VAL A 74 -5.70 14.16 -4.45
N VAL A 75 -5.66 14.57 -3.19
CA VAL A 75 -4.61 14.19 -2.23
C VAL A 75 -5.20 13.26 -1.17
N ILE A 76 -4.57 12.11 -0.98
CA ILE A 76 -4.91 11.10 0.02
C ILE A 76 -3.77 11.03 1.05
N ARG A 77 -4.08 11.27 2.33
CA ARG A 77 -3.12 11.12 3.43
C ARG A 77 -3.49 9.94 4.31
N SER A 78 -2.50 9.12 4.64
CA SER A 78 -2.63 7.98 5.55
C SER A 78 -1.38 7.88 6.44
N HIS A 79 -1.38 6.96 7.41
CA HIS A 79 -0.19 6.71 8.23
C HIS A 79 0.99 6.13 7.45
N TRP A 80 0.78 5.66 6.22
CA TRP A 80 1.83 5.16 5.32
C TRP A 80 2.46 6.25 4.45
N GLY A 81 1.82 7.41 4.34
CA GLY A 81 2.30 8.53 3.52
C GLY A 81 1.18 9.30 2.83
N GLU A 82 1.59 10.18 1.91
CA GLU A 82 0.73 11.00 1.07
C GLU A 82 0.78 10.49 -0.37
N PHE A 83 -0.40 10.32 -0.97
CA PHE A 83 -0.59 9.97 -2.37
C PHE A 83 -1.34 11.09 -3.07
N SER A 84 -0.97 11.41 -4.30
CA SER A 84 -1.57 12.50 -5.06
C SER A 84 -1.87 12.04 -6.49
N LEU A 85 -3.11 12.19 -6.90
CA LEU A 85 -3.55 12.00 -8.28
C LEU A 85 -3.90 13.36 -8.90
N LYS A 86 -3.36 13.67 -10.08
CA LYS A 86 -3.81 14.82 -10.88
C LYS A 86 -5.04 14.42 -11.67
N ASN A 87 -6.07 15.26 -11.64
CA ASN A 87 -7.19 15.18 -12.57
C ASN A 87 -6.85 16.08 -13.76
N ASP A 88 -6.68 15.47 -14.94
CA ASP A 88 -6.56 16.19 -16.21
C ASP A 88 -7.96 16.37 -16.86
#